data_AF-A0A7W0H2D8-F1
#
_entry.id   AF-A0A7W0H2D8-F1
#
_cell.length_a   1.000
_cell.length_b   1.000
_cell.length_c   1.000
_cell.angle_alpha   90.00
_cell.angle_beta   90.00
_cell.angle_gamma   90.00
#
_symmetry.space_group_name_H-M   'P 1'
#
loop_
_entity.id
_entity.type
_entity.pdbx_description
1 polymer ?
#
loop_
_entity_poly.entity_id
_entity_poly.type
_entity_poly.pdbx_seq_one_letter_code
_entity_poly.pdbx_strand_id
1 'polypeptide(L)'
;MRPLVPLSLVVSALSLAVVPAAPGYDPWMWLLWGRELMGGGLDTAEGPAFKPLPVAVCTLLAPLGPAAPTAWLIIARAGVLAAVALAALLAHRLA
;
A
#
# COMPACT_ATOMS: atom_id res chain seq x y z
N MET A 1 -1.06 -0.62 20.72
CA MET A 1 -1.59 -0.63 19.33
C MET A 1 -1.86 0.76 18.78
N ARG A 2 -2.53 1.67 19.52
CA ARG A 2 -2.92 3.01 19.03
C ARG A 2 -1.79 3.86 18.39
N PRO A 3 -0.53 3.88 18.89
CA PRO A 3 0.52 4.64 18.21
C PRO A 3 1.20 3.89 17.05
N LEU A 4 1.00 2.58 16.88
CA LEU A 4 1.75 1.78 15.90
C LEU A 4 1.43 2.17 14.47
N VAL A 5 0.16 2.36 14.14
CA VAL A 5 -0.28 2.75 12.80
C VAL A 5 0.26 4.12 12.41
N PRO A 6 0.04 5.22 13.19
CA PRO A 6 0.58 6.52 12.82
C PRO A 6 2.11 6.53 12.80
N LEU A 7 2.79 5.84 13.73
CA LEU A 7 4.24 5.72 13.71
C LEU A 7 4.74 5.00 12.44
N SER A 8 4.09 3.91 12.05
CA SER A 8 4.44 3.17 10.83
C SER A 8 4.27 4.02 9.57
N LEU A 9 3.23 4.85 9.51
CA LEU A 9 3.01 5.80 8.41
C LEU A 9 4.11 6.87 8.36
N VAL A 10 4.48 7.45 9.50
CA VAL A 10 5.55 8.47 9.57
C VAL A 10 6.90 7.87 9.16
N VAL A 11 7.27 6.74 9.74
CA VAL A 11 8.53 6.05 9.40
C VAL A 11 8.55 5.65 7.93
N SER A 12 7.42 5.17 7.41
CA SER A 12 7.27 4.84 5.99
C SER A 12 7.51 6.05 5.08
N ALA A 13 6.85 7.19 5.36
CA ALA A 13 7.03 8.41 4.59
C ALA A 13 8.47 8.95 4.64
N LEU A 14 9.08 8.97 5.83
CA LEU A 14 10.48 9.37 6.01
C LEU A 14 11.43 8.44 5.23
N SER A 15 11.19 7.12 5.28
CA SER A 15 12.01 6.15 4.54
C SER A 15 11.93 6.37 3.02
N LEU A 16 10.79 6.84 2.51
CA LEU A 16 10.61 7.10 1.08
C LEU A 16 11.28 8.41 0.65
N ALA A 17 11.30 9.41 1.54
CA ALA A 17 12.02 10.66 1.32
C ALA A 17 13.55 10.45 1.26
N VAL A 18 14.08 9.52 2.06
CA VAL A 18 15.51 9.19 2.10
C VAL A 18 15.90 8.19 1.01
N VAL A 19 15.06 7.18 0.75
CA VAL A 19 15.30 6.13 -0.25
C VAL A 19 14.17 6.15 -1.27
N PRO A 20 14.35 6.87 -2.40
CA PRO A 20 13.38 6.92 -3.47
C PRO A 20 13.04 5.53 -3.99
N ALA A 21 11.76 5.31 -4.28
CA ALA A 21 11.28 4.08 -4.87
C ALA A 21 10.08 4.36 -5.77
N ALA A 22 9.86 3.45 -6.72
CA ALA A 22 8.66 3.39 -7.54
C ALA A 22 7.91 2.08 -7.25
N PRO A 23 6.59 2.02 -7.50
CA PRO A 23 5.88 0.76 -7.47
C PRO A 23 6.52 -0.26 -8.44
N GLY A 24 6.47 -1.54 -8.06
CA GLY A 24 6.83 -2.64 -8.97
C GLY A 24 5.72 -2.90 -9.99
N TYR A 25 5.92 -3.91 -10.84
CA TYR A 25 4.96 -4.28 -11.91
C TYR A 25 3.54 -4.54 -11.38
N ASP A 26 3.42 -5.46 -10.41
CA ASP A 26 2.16 -5.79 -9.72
C ASP A 26 1.45 -4.54 -9.13
N PRO A 27 2.09 -3.77 -8.23
CA PRO A 27 1.55 -2.49 -7.74
C PRO A 27 1.11 -1.49 -8.80
N TRP A 28 1.84 -1.37 -9.91
CA TRP A 28 1.45 -0.46 -10.99
C TRP A 28 0.14 -0.87 -11.63
N MET A 29 -0.06 -2.16 -11.84
CA MET A 29 -1.31 -2.68 -12.40
C MET A 29 -2.46 -2.54 -11.42
N TRP A 30 -2.23 -2.71 -10.11
CA TRP A 30 -3.26 -2.41 -9.12
C TRP A 30 -3.65 -0.93 -9.09
N LEU A 31 -2.69 -0.02 -9.27
CA LEU A 31 -2.95 1.42 -9.39
C LEU A 31 -3.73 1.76 -10.67
N LEU A 32 -3.45 1.08 -11.79
CA LEU A 32 -4.21 1.22 -13.03
C LEU A 32 -5.65 0.75 -12.85
N TRP A 33 -5.84 -0.49 -12.40
CA TRP A 33 -7.16 -1.07 -12.14
C TRP A 33 -7.96 -0.28 -11.11
N GLY A 34 -7.31 0.31 -10.11
CA GLY A 34 -7.98 1.18 -9.16
C GLY A 34 -8.54 2.45 -9.82
N ARG A 35 -7.83 3.03 -10.80
CA ARG A 35 -8.35 4.18 -11.57
C ARG A 35 -9.49 3.76 -12.50
N GLU A 36 -9.36 2.62 -13.18
CA GLU A 36 -10.42 2.08 -14.03
C GLU A 36 -11.70 1.83 -13.22
N LEU A 37 -11.55 1.20 -12.04
CA LEU A 37 -12.66 0.87 -11.16
C LEU A 37 -13.37 2.12 -10.65
N MET A 38 -12.62 3.19 -10.37
CA MET A 38 -13.20 4.50 -10.06
C MET A 38 -13.97 5.09 -11.27
N GLY A 39 -13.53 4.80 -12.49
CA GLY A 39 -14.24 5.13 -13.73
C GLY A 39 -15.44 4.23 -14.05
N GLY A 40 -15.72 3.21 -13.23
CA GLY A 40 -16.82 2.26 -13.44
C GLY A 40 -16.51 1.08 -14.36
N GLY A 41 -15.24 0.89 -14.74
CA GLY A 41 -14.77 -0.24 -15.55
C GLY A 41 -13.68 -1.03 -14.84
N LEU A 42 -13.37 -2.23 -15.31
CA LEU A 42 -12.22 -2.98 -14.80
C LEU A 42 -11.83 -4.02 -15.85
N ASP A 43 -10.63 -3.89 -16.42
CA ASP A 43 -10.08 -4.88 -17.34
C ASP A 43 -8.78 -5.47 -16.80
N THR A 44 -8.85 -6.72 -16.35
CA THR A 44 -7.71 -7.44 -15.77
C THR A 44 -7.03 -8.38 -16.76
N ALA A 45 -7.41 -8.38 -18.05
CA ALA A 45 -6.93 -9.37 -19.03
C ALA A 45 -5.41 -9.29 -19.25
N GLU A 46 -4.84 -8.08 -19.29
CA GLU A 46 -3.44 -7.84 -19.66
C GLU A 46 -2.54 -7.48 -18.45
N GLY A 47 -2.88 -7.96 -17.25
CA GLY A 47 -2.10 -7.68 -16.04
C GLY A 47 -1.69 -8.92 -15.23
N PRO A 48 -0.88 -8.70 -14.17
CA PRO A 48 -0.38 -9.74 -13.29
C PRO A 48 -1.51 -10.31 -12.42
N ALA A 49 -1.17 -10.98 -11.32
CA ALA A 49 -2.17 -11.49 -10.40
C ALA A 49 -3.08 -10.36 -9.88
N PHE A 50 -4.38 -10.49 -10.15
CA PHE A 50 -5.41 -9.65 -9.57
C PHE A 50 -5.51 -9.89 -8.06
N LYS A 51 -5.36 -8.82 -7.26
CA LYS A 51 -5.53 -8.85 -5.81
C LYS A 51 -6.62 -7.86 -5.40
N PRO A 52 -7.83 -8.33 -5.04
CA PRO A 52 -8.99 -7.46 -4.83
C PRO A 52 -8.74 -6.37 -3.79
N LEU A 53 -8.12 -6.70 -2.65
CA LEU A 53 -7.87 -5.75 -1.57
C LEU A 53 -6.88 -4.64 -1.99
N PRO A 54 -5.67 -4.95 -2.54
CA PRO A 54 -4.81 -3.94 -3.15
C PRO A 54 -5.50 -3.04 -4.17
N VAL A 55 -6.30 -3.59 -5.08
CA VAL A 55 -7.03 -2.80 -6.10
C VAL A 55 -8.07 -1.89 -5.45
N ALA A 56 -8.82 -2.37 -4.46
CA ALA A 56 -9.76 -1.56 -3.70
C ALA A 56 -9.08 -0.39 -2.99
N VAL A 57 -7.91 -0.62 -2.36
CA VAL A 57 -7.11 0.45 -1.78
C VAL A 57 -6.65 1.44 -2.86
N CYS A 58 -6.11 0.96 -3.97
CA CYS A 58 -5.71 1.82 -5.10
C CYS A 58 -6.88 2.62 -5.68
N THR A 59 -8.10 2.08 -5.66
CA THR A 59 -9.32 2.79 -6.07
C THR A 59 -9.59 4.00 -5.17
N LEU A 60 -9.45 3.83 -3.85
CA LEU A 60 -9.56 4.94 -2.90
C LEU A 60 -8.44 5.98 -3.06
N LEU A 61 -7.27 5.56 -3.56
CA LEU A 61 -6.15 6.46 -3.85
C LEU A 61 -6.28 7.15 -5.22
N ALA A 62 -7.17 6.69 -6.11
CA ALA A 62 -7.29 7.20 -7.47
C ALA A 62 -7.48 8.73 -7.55
N PRO A 63 -8.26 9.39 -6.67
CA PRO A 63 -8.41 10.86 -6.67
C PRO A 63 -7.12 11.63 -6.40
N LEU A 64 -6.09 10.99 -5.84
CA LEU A 64 -4.78 11.62 -5.61
C LEU A 64 -3.98 11.81 -6.90
N GLY A 65 -4.44 11.25 -8.02
CA GLY A 65 -3.84 11.43 -9.34
C GLY A 65 -2.34 11.05 -9.33
N PRO A 66 -1.43 11.96 -9.71
CA PRO A 66 0.02 11.70 -9.72
C PRO A 66 0.61 11.28 -8.37
N ALA A 67 -0.05 11.57 -7.24
CA ALA A 67 0.43 11.21 -5.90
C ALA A 67 0.00 9.80 -5.47
N ALA A 68 -0.92 9.13 -6.18
CA ALA A 68 -1.40 7.79 -5.84
C ALA A 68 -0.28 6.73 -5.73
N PRO A 69 0.73 6.68 -6.65
CA PRO A 69 1.86 5.77 -6.53
C PRO A 69 2.66 5.96 -5.23
N THR A 70 2.93 7.21 -4.86
CA THR A 70 3.63 7.55 -3.61
C THR A 70 2.82 7.14 -2.39
N ALA A 71 1.51 7.44 -2.39
CA ALA A 71 0.61 7.06 -1.30
C ALA A 71 0.54 5.53 -1.12
N TRP A 72 0.49 4.78 -2.22
CA TRP A 72 0.53 3.32 -2.19
C TRP A 72 1.82 2.79 -1.55
N LEU A 73 2.99 3.33 -1.92
CA LEU A 73 4.27 2.93 -1.33
C LEU A 73 4.29 3.21 0.19
N ILE A 74 3.75 4.35 0.62
CA ILE A 74 3.66 4.69 2.04
C ILE A 74 2.82 3.65 2.78
N ILE A 75 1.64 3.31 2.26
CA ILE A 75 0.74 2.31 2.86
C ILE A 75 1.40 0.93 2.90
N ALA A 76 2.00 0.49 1.80
CA ALA A 76 2.63 -0.83 1.71
C ALA A 76 3.77 -0.99 2.72
N ARG A 77 4.68 -0.01 2.79
CA ARG A 77 5.78 0.00 3.77
C ARG A 77 5.28 0.10 5.21
N ALA A 78 4.27 0.93 5.47
CA ALA A 78 3.67 1.03 6.80
C ALA A 78 3.03 -0.30 7.24
N GLY A 79 2.39 -1.03 6.32
CA GLY A 79 1.85 -2.37 6.57
C GLY A 79 2.92 -3.37 6.99
N VAL A 80 4.09 -3.36 6.33
CA VAL A 80 5.23 -4.21 6.71
C VAL A 80 5.75 -3.87 8.10
N LEU A 81 5.95 -2.59 8.41
CA LEU A 81 6.41 -2.13 9.73
C LEU A 81 5.43 -2.53 10.84
N ALA A 82 4.14 -2.34 10.61
CA ALA A 82 3.10 -2.73 11.53
C ALA A 82 3.05 -4.26 11.73
N ALA A 83 3.20 -5.04 10.66
CA ALA A 83 3.22 -6.50 10.73
C ALA A 83 4.38 -7.01 11.60
N VAL A 84 5.59 -6.48 11.41
CA VAL A 84 6.77 -6.84 12.23
C VAL A 84 6.54 -6.48 13.71
N ALA A 85 6.03 -5.28 13.99
CA ALA A 85 5.75 -4.86 15.36
C ALA A 85 4.66 -5.73 16.02
N LEU A 86 3.61 -6.07 15.29
CA LEU A 86 2.54 -6.94 15.78
C LEU A 86 3.02 -8.38 16.01
N ALA A 87 3.88 -8.91 15.15
CA ALA A 87 4.50 -10.22 15.33
C ALA A 87 5.38 -10.28 16.59
N ALA A 88 6.19 -9.24 16.84
CA ALA A 88 7.00 -9.14 18.06
C ALA A 88 6.12 -9.06 19.31
N LEU A 89 5.04 -8.27 19.28
CA LEU A 89 4.09 -8.18 20.39
C LEU A 89 3.38 -9.51 20.65
N LEU A 90 3.04 -10.25 19.59
CA LEU A 90 2.45 -11.59 19.73
C LEU A 90 3.45 -12.56 20.36
N ALA A 91 4.70 -12.59 19.89
CA ALA A 91 5.75 -13.44 20.45
C ALA A 91 5.98 -13.16 21.93
N HIS A 92 6.05 -11.89 22.34
CA HIS A 92 6.20 -11.50 23.75
C HIS A 92 5.01 -11.87 24.63
N ARG A 93 3.81 -12.05 24.07
CA ARG A 93 2.63 -12.48 24.82
C ARG A 93 2.55 -13.99 24.99
N LEU A 94 3.22 -14.74 24.12
CA LEU A 94 3.20 -16.21 24.10
C LEU A 94 4.41 -16.82 24.82
N ALA A 95 5.45 -16.03 25.12
CA ALA A 95 6.60 -16.40 25.94
C ALA A 95 6.30 -16.24 27.44
#